data_AF-A0A924QE52-F1
#
_entry.id   AF-A0A924QE52-F1
#
_cell.length_a   1.000
_cell.length_b   1.000
_cell.length_c   1.000
_cell.angle_alpha   90.00
_cell.angle_beta   90.00
_cell.angle_gamma   90.00
#
_symmetry.space_group_name_H-M   'P 1'
#
loop_
_entity.id
_entity.type
_entity.pdbx_description
1 polymer ?
#
loop_
_entity_poly.entity_id
_entity_poly.type
_entity_poly.pdbx_seq_one_letter_code
_entity_poly.pdbx_strand_id
1 'polypeptide(L)'
;PELARRFPLAMISPPARNFLNSSFVNLKSLRDIEGEPLLEIHASDASPRGLSSGQTVRVFNDRGSYVCKLKLSTRARPGVVNGLGIWWRKLGLTGTNVNEVTHQGLTDIGRAPAFYDCLVEVEAC
;
A
#
# COMPACT_ATOMS: atom_id res chain seq x y z
N PRO A 1 -11.77 -3.27 16.37
CA PRO A 1 -10.57 -3.39 17.24
C PRO A 1 -10.08 -2.00 17.67
N GLU A 2 -9.39 -1.89 18.80
CA GLU A 2 -8.85 -0.60 19.28
C GLU A 2 -7.90 0.03 18.26
N LEU A 3 -7.03 -0.78 17.64
CA LEU A 3 -6.11 -0.36 16.58
C LEU A 3 -6.85 0.26 15.38
N ALA A 4 -8.02 -0.25 15.02
CA ALA A 4 -8.83 0.25 13.92
C ALA A 4 -9.43 1.64 14.18
N ARG A 5 -9.45 2.12 15.43
CA ARG A 5 -9.82 3.51 15.74
C ARG A 5 -8.72 4.50 15.33
N ARG A 6 -7.46 4.04 15.29
CA ARG A 6 -6.27 4.83 14.92
C ARG A 6 -5.90 4.64 13.46
N PHE A 7 -6.06 3.41 12.94
CA PHE A 7 -5.72 3.00 11.59
C PHE A 7 -6.92 2.27 10.97
N PRO A 8 -7.91 3.00 10.43
CA PRO A 8 -9.21 2.44 10.07
C PRO A 8 -9.21 1.70 8.72
N LEU A 9 -8.16 1.81 7.91
CA LEU A 9 -8.11 1.21 6.58
C LEU A 9 -7.37 -0.12 6.63
N ALA A 10 -8.01 -1.19 6.15
CA ALA A 10 -7.32 -2.45 5.91
C ALA A 10 -6.50 -2.36 4.62
N MET A 11 -5.30 -2.92 4.65
CA MET A 11 -4.38 -2.84 3.53
C MET A 11 -4.06 -4.23 2.99
N ILE A 12 -4.21 -4.37 1.68
CA ILE A 12 -3.69 -5.51 0.93
C ILE A 12 -2.62 -5.04 -0.06
N SER A 13 -1.67 -5.92 -0.37
CA SER A 13 -0.58 -5.63 -1.30
C SER A 13 -0.55 -6.61 -2.48
N PRO A 14 -1.58 -6.61 -3.35
CA PRO A 14 -1.61 -7.49 -4.51
C PRO A 14 -0.45 -7.14 -5.46
N PRO A 15 0.04 -8.12 -6.25
CA PRO A 15 1.12 -7.87 -7.20
C PRO A 15 0.72 -6.80 -8.22
N ALA A 16 1.69 -5.97 -8.61
CA ALA A 16 1.54 -5.08 -9.75
C ALA A 16 1.41 -5.92 -11.04
N ARG A 17 0.69 -5.41 -12.04
CA ARG A 17 0.24 -6.23 -13.18
C ARG A 17 1.40 -6.84 -13.98
N ASN A 18 2.51 -6.12 -14.10
CA ASN A 18 3.69 -6.50 -14.86
C ASN A 18 4.88 -6.91 -13.97
N PHE A 19 4.71 -6.96 -12.65
CA PHE A 19 5.75 -7.45 -11.74
C PHE A 19 5.37 -8.83 -11.20
N LEU A 20 6.38 -9.69 -11.02
CA LEU A 20 6.24 -10.92 -10.26
C LEU A 20 6.90 -10.71 -8.91
N ASN A 21 6.13 -10.29 -7.89
CA ASN A 21 6.66 -9.82 -6.62
C ASN A 21 7.65 -8.65 -6.85
N SER A 22 8.94 -8.85 -6.52
CA SER A 22 10.03 -7.91 -6.78
C SER A 22 10.83 -8.23 -8.05
N SER A 23 10.51 -9.31 -8.75
CA SER A 23 11.14 -9.67 -10.01
C SER A 23 10.59 -8.82 -11.16
N PHE A 24 11.42 -8.63 -12.20
CA PHE A 24 11.14 -7.79 -13.38
C PHE A 24 11.11 -6.27 -13.16
N VAL A 25 11.20 -5.80 -11.91
CA VAL A 25 11.37 -4.39 -11.57
C VAL A 25 12.67 -3.80 -12.15
N ASN A 26 13.67 -4.64 -12.46
CA ASN A 26 14.90 -4.22 -13.14
C ASN A 26 14.68 -3.81 -14.61
N LEU A 27 13.67 -4.38 -15.27
CA LEU A 27 13.39 -4.12 -16.69
C LEU A 27 12.72 -2.75 -16.84
N LYS A 28 13.44 -1.80 -17.44
CA LYS A 28 12.95 -0.42 -17.61
C LYS A 28 11.60 -0.38 -18.34
N SER A 29 11.43 -1.16 -19.40
CA SER A 29 10.19 -1.21 -20.17
C SER A 29 8.97 -1.58 -19.32
N LEU A 30 9.10 -2.55 -18.42
CA LEU A 30 8.00 -2.96 -17.54
C LEU A 30 7.74 -1.94 -16.44
N ARG A 31 8.80 -1.30 -15.90
CA ARG A 31 8.61 -0.18 -14.97
C ARG A 31 7.90 1.00 -15.63
N ASP A 32 8.27 1.36 -16.85
CA ASP A 32 7.65 2.48 -17.56
C ASP A 32 6.13 2.23 -17.79
N ILE A 33 5.72 0.96 -17.95
CA ILE A 33 4.31 0.56 -18.07
C ILE A 33 3.58 0.65 -16.71
N GLU A 34 4.21 0.21 -15.62
CA GLU A 34 3.63 0.34 -14.27
C GLU A 34 3.63 1.78 -13.75
N GLY A 35 4.55 2.61 -14.23
CA GLY A 35 4.71 4.01 -13.84
C GLY A 35 5.47 4.14 -12.53
N GLU A 36 4.75 4.30 -11.43
CA GLU A 36 5.30 4.64 -10.11
C GLU A 36 4.56 3.92 -8.97
N PRO A 37 5.14 3.83 -7.75
CA PRO A 37 4.46 3.26 -6.60
C PRO A 37 3.10 3.90 -6.35
N LEU A 38 2.06 3.07 -6.21
CA LEU A 38 0.66 3.51 -6.21
C LEU A 38 -0.14 2.89 -5.07
N LEU A 39 -0.94 3.73 -4.40
CA LEU A 39 -2.02 3.33 -3.52
C LEU A 39 -3.36 3.54 -4.21
N GLU A 40 -4.16 2.49 -4.30
CA GLU A 40 -5.56 2.63 -4.69
C GLU A 40 -6.47 2.74 -3.49
N ILE A 41 -7.38 3.71 -3.51
CA ILE A 41 -8.32 3.98 -2.43
C ILE A 41 -9.69 4.38 -3.01
N HIS A 42 -10.76 4.01 -2.32
CA HIS A 42 -12.11 4.41 -2.69
C HIS A 42 -12.35 5.90 -2.42
N ALA A 43 -13.16 6.56 -3.25
CA ALA A 43 -13.47 7.98 -3.09
C ALA A 43 -14.12 8.33 -1.74
N SER A 44 -14.94 7.42 -1.19
CA SER A 44 -15.56 7.60 0.13
C SER A 44 -14.56 7.63 1.28
N ASP A 45 -13.40 6.98 1.14
CA ASP A 45 -12.36 6.97 2.16
C ASP A 45 -11.37 8.12 1.96
N ALA A 46 -11.13 8.49 0.70
CA ALA A 46 -10.28 9.61 0.34
C ALA A 46 -10.87 10.97 0.72
N SER A 47 -12.19 11.15 0.52
CA SER A 47 -12.86 12.44 0.73
C SER A 47 -12.79 12.95 2.19
N PRO A 48 -13.06 12.14 3.23
CA PRO A 48 -12.88 12.56 4.63
C PRO A 48 -11.44 12.94 5.00
N ARG A 49 -10.45 12.46 4.22
CA ARG A 49 -9.02 12.74 4.38
C ARG A 49 -8.54 13.91 3.53
N GLY A 50 -9.42 14.55 2.76
CA GLY A 50 -9.05 15.62 1.82
C GLY A 50 -8.16 15.17 0.67
N LEU A 51 -8.18 13.87 0.32
CA LEU A 51 -7.28 13.27 -0.64
C LEU A 51 -7.87 13.24 -2.06
N SER A 52 -7.02 13.47 -3.06
CA SER A 52 -7.33 13.52 -4.47
C SER A 52 -6.37 12.68 -5.30
N SER A 53 -6.84 12.14 -6.43
CA SER A 53 -6.01 11.33 -7.32
C SER A 53 -4.79 12.11 -7.83
N GLY A 54 -3.64 11.46 -7.90
CA GLY A 54 -2.36 12.05 -8.33
C GLY A 54 -1.55 12.71 -7.21
N GLN A 55 -2.14 12.90 -6.02
CA GLN A 55 -1.42 13.39 -4.86
C GLN A 55 -0.37 12.38 -4.39
N THR A 56 0.71 12.91 -3.83
CA THR A 56 1.66 12.10 -3.08
C THR A 56 1.13 11.94 -1.66
N VAL A 57 1.09 10.70 -1.17
CA VAL A 57 0.53 10.37 0.15
C VAL A 57 1.49 9.50 0.94
N ARG A 58 1.41 9.62 2.26
CA ARG A 58 2.08 8.77 3.23
C ARG A 58 1.09 7.75 3.75
N VAL A 59 1.44 6.47 3.63
CA VAL A 59 0.69 5.34 4.17
C VAL A 59 1.46 4.81 5.37
N PHE A 60 0.81 4.68 6.53
CA PHE A 60 1.53 4.42 7.77
C PHE A 60 0.74 3.69 8.83
N ASN A 61 1.48 3.13 9.78
CA ASN A 61 1.00 2.69 11.09
C ASN A 61 2.15 2.77 12.11
N ASP A 62 1.97 2.15 13.29
CA ASP A 62 2.98 2.16 14.36
C ASP A 62 4.33 1.51 13.97
N ARG A 63 4.37 0.67 12.93
CA ARG A 63 5.59 -0.04 12.51
C ARG A 63 6.45 0.77 11.57
N GLY A 64 5.83 1.62 10.75
CA GLY A 64 6.54 2.35 9.72
C GLY A 64 5.62 3.07 8.77
N SER A 65 6.20 3.57 7.68
CA SER A 65 5.47 4.26 6.63
C SER A 65 6.16 4.13 5.28
N TYR A 66 5.40 4.36 4.22
CA TYR A 66 5.95 4.53 2.89
C TYR A 66 5.19 5.62 2.13
N VAL A 67 5.85 6.21 1.14
CA VAL A 67 5.31 7.28 0.30
C VAL A 67 5.05 6.77 -1.12
N CYS A 68 3.90 7.12 -1.67
CA CYS A 68 3.47 6.71 -3.00
C CYS A 68 2.46 7.71 -3.60
N LYS A 69 2.09 7.52 -4.87
CA LYS A 69 0.98 8.23 -5.48
C LYS A 69 -0.36 7.64 -5.09
N LEU A 70 -1.35 8.49 -4.93
CA LEU A 70 -2.73 8.08 -4.70
C LEU A 70 -3.49 7.98 -6.03
N LYS A 71 -4.28 6.93 -6.19
CA LYS A 71 -5.26 6.79 -7.26
C LYS A 71 -6.63 6.48 -6.68
N LEU A 72 -7.60 7.32 -7.02
CA LEU A 72 -9.00 6.98 -6.73
C LEU A 72 -9.41 5.81 -7.62
N SER A 73 -10.00 4.79 -7.00
CA SER A 73 -10.35 3.55 -7.69
C SER A 73 -11.57 2.92 -7.04
N THR A 74 -12.44 2.31 -7.86
CA THR A 74 -13.55 1.48 -7.39
C THR A 74 -13.14 0.02 -7.19
N ARG A 75 -11.89 -0.35 -7.51
CA ARG A 75 -11.36 -1.70 -7.26
C ARG A 75 -11.10 -1.96 -5.79
N ALA A 76 -10.71 -0.93 -5.06
CA ALA A 76 -10.67 -0.95 -3.61
C ALA A 76 -12.09 -0.70 -3.11
N ARG A 77 -12.63 -1.62 -2.31
CA ARG A 77 -13.90 -1.38 -1.61
C ARG A 77 -13.68 -0.36 -0.49
N PRO A 78 -14.72 0.39 -0.06
CA PRO A 78 -14.63 1.24 1.13
C PRO A 78 -14.04 0.51 2.35
N GLY A 79 -13.16 1.18 3.08
CA GLY A 79 -12.41 0.65 4.22
C GLY A 79 -11.18 -0.20 3.84
N VAL A 80 -10.87 -0.37 2.55
CA VAL A 80 -9.70 -1.11 2.08
C VAL A 80 -8.87 -0.25 1.14
N VAL A 81 -7.55 -0.40 1.21
CA VAL A 81 -6.59 0.20 0.27
C VAL A 81 -5.69 -0.86 -0.36
N ASN A 82 -5.33 -0.66 -1.63
CA ASN A 82 -4.44 -1.57 -2.36
C ASN A 82 -3.08 -0.92 -2.56
N GLY A 83 -2.05 -1.41 -1.87
CA GLY A 83 -0.65 -1.05 -2.14
C GLY A 83 -0.10 -1.92 -3.26
N LEU A 84 -0.16 -1.45 -4.51
CA LEU A 84 0.12 -2.29 -5.67
C LEU A 84 1.63 -2.61 -5.81
N GLY A 85 1.93 -3.90 -5.82
CA GLY A 85 3.26 -4.44 -6.08
C GLY A 85 4.28 -4.23 -4.95
N ILE A 86 5.41 -4.91 -5.08
CA ILE A 86 6.55 -4.75 -4.17
C ILE A 86 7.66 -4.03 -4.93
N TRP A 87 7.60 -2.70 -4.91
CA TRP A 87 8.65 -1.87 -5.49
C TRP A 87 9.96 -2.05 -4.72
N TRP A 88 11.07 -2.04 -5.45
CA TRP A 88 12.38 -1.98 -4.82
C TRP A 88 12.50 -0.68 -4.04
N ARG A 89 13.02 -0.75 -2.81
CA ARG A 89 13.18 0.43 -1.94
C ARG A 89 13.85 1.61 -2.63
N LYS A 90 14.92 1.37 -3.40
CA LYS A 90 15.64 2.40 -4.19
C LYS A 90 14.81 3.10 -5.28
N LEU A 91 13.63 2.57 -5.59
CA LEU A 91 12.66 3.12 -6.54
C LEU A 91 11.40 3.65 -5.85
N GLY A 92 11.28 3.48 -4.53
CA GLY A 92 10.26 4.15 -3.73
C GLY A 92 10.62 5.63 -3.55
N LEU A 93 9.60 6.49 -3.48
CA LEU A 93 9.78 7.95 -3.44
C LEU A 93 10.68 8.42 -2.27
N THR A 94 10.67 7.67 -1.17
CA THR A 94 11.46 7.95 0.04
C THR A 94 12.34 6.77 0.48
N GLY A 95 12.71 5.87 -0.45
CA GLY A 95 13.55 4.72 -0.10
C GLY A 95 12.82 3.57 0.61
N THR A 96 11.49 3.57 0.60
CA THR A 96 10.61 2.65 1.34
C THR A 96 9.65 1.92 0.39
N ASN A 97 8.97 0.88 0.87
CA ASN A 97 7.90 0.23 0.11
C ASN A 97 6.75 -0.27 1.01
N VAL A 98 5.79 -0.94 0.38
CA VAL A 98 4.58 -1.47 1.01
C VAL A 98 4.82 -2.34 2.25
N ASN A 99 5.98 -2.99 2.37
CA ASN A 99 6.28 -3.89 3.48
C ASN A 99 6.71 -3.16 4.77
N GLU A 100 6.91 -1.84 4.74
CA GLU A 100 7.22 -1.08 5.96
C GLU A 100 6.06 -1.09 6.98
N VAL A 101 4.83 -1.38 6.53
CA VAL A 101 3.64 -1.41 7.39
C VAL A 101 3.15 -2.81 7.73
N THR A 102 3.71 -3.87 7.13
CA THR A 102 3.34 -5.26 7.40
C THR A 102 3.97 -5.79 8.70
N HIS A 103 3.47 -6.90 9.24
CA HIS A 103 3.99 -7.50 10.47
C HIS A 103 4.57 -8.91 10.21
N GLN A 104 5.47 -9.37 11.09
CA GLN A 104 6.13 -10.68 11.02
C GLN A 104 5.42 -11.75 11.86
N GLY A 105 4.19 -11.46 12.32
CA GLY A 105 3.40 -12.38 13.12
C GLY A 105 2.93 -13.56 12.28
N LEU A 106 2.81 -14.71 12.93
CA LEU A 106 2.36 -15.95 12.33
C LEU A 106 0.96 -16.30 12.85
N THR A 107 0.18 -16.98 12.02
CA THR A 107 -1.10 -17.54 12.45
C THR A 107 -0.91 -18.53 13.60
N ASP A 108 -1.91 -18.62 14.47
CA ASP A 108 -1.97 -19.53 15.61
C ASP A 108 -1.93 -21.01 15.17
N ILE A 109 -2.61 -21.34 14.07
CA ILE A 109 -2.60 -22.66 13.44
C ILE A 109 -1.72 -22.62 12.18
N GLY A 110 -0.79 -23.56 12.07
CA GLY A 110 0.05 -23.74 10.88
C GLY A 110 1.22 -22.75 10.73
N ARG A 111 1.30 -21.72 11.57
CA ARG A 111 2.40 -20.74 11.59
C ARG A 111 2.64 -20.07 10.22
N ALA A 112 1.56 -19.81 9.49
CA ALA A 112 1.61 -19.16 8.18
C ALA A 112 1.74 -17.62 8.33
N PRO A 113 2.27 -16.92 7.32
CA PRO A 113 2.33 -15.46 7.35
C PRO A 113 0.94 -14.82 7.25
N ALA A 114 0.74 -13.72 7.98
CA ALA A 114 -0.53 -12.98 8.03
C ALA A 114 -0.43 -11.58 7.38
N PHE A 115 0.25 -11.47 6.23
CA PHE A 115 0.61 -10.17 5.63
C PHE A 115 -0.56 -9.20 5.37
N TYR A 116 -1.78 -9.71 5.17
CA TYR A 116 -2.98 -8.91 4.89
C TYR A 116 -3.82 -8.60 6.13
N ASP A 117 -3.39 -9.04 7.31
CA ASP A 117 -3.86 -8.49 8.58
C ASP A 117 -3.08 -7.20 8.89
N CYS A 118 -3.31 -6.18 8.07
CA CYS A 118 -2.58 -4.93 8.11
C CYS A 118 -3.57 -3.76 8.14
N LEU A 119 -3.51 -2.97 9.20
CA LEU A 119 -4.25 -1.73 9.35
C LEU A 119 -3.32 -0.53 9.15
N VAL A 120 -3.80 0.46 8.41
CA VAL A 120 -3.07 1.69 8.08
C VAL A 120 -3.96 2.92 8.18
N GLU A 121 -3.31 4.08 8.22
CA GLU A 121 -3.89 5.37 7.89
C GLU A 121 -3.14 6.00 6.71
N VAL A 122 -3.77 6.95 6.03
CA VAL A 122 -3.28 7.63 4.83
C VAL A 122 -3.47 9.13 4.99
N GLU A 123 -2.43 9.89 4.71
CA GLU A 123 -2.46 11.36 4.71
C GLU A 123 -1.69 11.95 3.51
N ALA A 124 -1.97 13.21 3.19
CA ALA A 124 -1.20 13.94 2.18
C ALA A 124 0.23 14.20 2.68
N CYS A 125 1.21 14.12 1.77
CA CYS A 125 2.58 14.56 2.03
C CYS A 125 2.74 16.08 1.88
#